data_AF-O32201-F1
#
_entry.id   AF-O32201-F1
#
_cell.length_a   1.000
_cell.length_b   1.000
_cell.length_c   1.000
_cell.angle_alpha   90.00
_cell.angle_beta   90.00
_cell.angle_gamma   90.00
#
_symmetry.space_group_name_H-M   'P 1'
#
loop_
_entity.id
_entity.type
_entity.pdbx_description
1 polymer ?
#
loop_
_entity_poly.entity_id
_entity_poly.type
_entity_poly.pdbx_seq_one_letter_code
_entity_poly.pdbx_strand_id
1 'polypeptide(L)'
;MVLKRIRDMFVASVHEGLDKMENPKVMLNQYVRDMESDIAKAKQTIVKQHTIAYQFKKKYEEAAEVAGKRKNQAQLAFDAGEEELAKKALTEMKYLEGKAAEHKASYEQANSQLADLKEQLAALETKLQDVKDKKQALIARANAAKAKEHMNTTFDKIDSESAYREFLRIENRIEEMEIRANYSKSAEAGTELTRKEFADDVEAEIEKMRTLSLQKSDQTKAANE
;
A
#
# COMPACT_ATOMS: atom_id res chain seq x y z
N MET A 1 -0.23 -12.50 -28.90
CA MET A 1 0.24 -11.19 -29.43
C MET A 1 0.08 -10.05 -28.41
N VAL A 2 -1.02 -10.00 -27.62
CA VAL A 2 -1.24 -9.00 -26.55
C VAL A 2 -0.18 -9.05 -25.43
N LEU A 3 0.19 -10.25 -24.96
CA LEU A 3 1.26 -10.44 -23.96
C LEU A 3 2.61 -9.83 -24.38
N LYS A 4 2.93 -9.87 -25.69
CA LYS A 4 4.18 -9.31 -26.22
C LYS A 4 4.16 -7.78 -26.22
N ARG A 5 3.01 -7.16 -26.53
CA ARG A 5 2.81 -5.71 -26.39
C ARG A 5 2.88 -5.26 -24.93
N ILE A 6 2.33 -6.04 -23.99
CA ILE A 6 2.47 -5.78 -22.54
C ILE A 6 3.95 -5.77 -22.15
N ARG A 7 4.72 -6.77 -22.60
CA ARG A 7 6.17 -6.83 -22.36
C ARG A 7 6.93 -5.64 -22.97
N ASP A 8 6.63 -5.28 -24.21
CA ASP A 8 7.37 -4.23 -24.92
C ASP A 8 7.05 -2.84 -24.36
N MET A 9 5.83 -2.60 -23.88
CA MET A 9 5.51 -1.40 -23.09
C MET A 9 6.23 -1.40 -21.73
N PHE A 10 6.42 -2.57 -21.10
CA PHE A 10 7.20 -2.70 -19.88
C PHE A 10 8.67 -2.32 -20.09
N VAL A 11 9.32 -2.82 -21.16
CA VAL A 11 10.74 -2.54 -21.40
C VAL A 11 11.01 -1.05 -21.65
N ALA A 12 10.09 -0.35 -22.32
CA ALA A 12 10.26 1.08 -22.61
C ALA A 12 10.11 1.98 -21.37
N SER A 13 9.34 1.58 -20.36
CA SER A 13 9.12 2.38 -19.15
C SER A 13 10.05 2.05 -17.97
N VAL A 14 10.91 1.02 -18.09
CA VAL A 14 11.83 0.60 -17.01
C VAL A 14 12.95 1.61 -16.75
N HIS A 15 13.18 2.59 -17.63
CA HIS A 15 14.24 3.61 -17.39
C HIS A 15 13.88 4.68 -16.36
N GLU A 16 12.62 4.81 -15.92
CA GLU A 16 12.23 5.76 -14.87
C GLU A 16 11.35 5.08 -13.82
N GLY A 17 11.97 4.48 -12.80
CA GLY A 17 11.29 4.11 -11.56
C GLY A 17 11.32 2.63 -11.18
N LEU A 18 12.52 2.04 -11.11
CA LEU A 18 12.74 0.70 -10.55
C LEU A 18 12.12 0.54 -9.14
N ASP A 19 12.10 1.58 -8.30
CA ASP A 19 11.54 1.50 -6.94
C ASP A 19 9.99 1.48 -6.89
N LYS A 20 9.30 1.82 -7.97
CA LYS A 20 7.82 1.78 -8.01
C LYS A 20 7.27 0.41 -8.40
N MET A 21 8.10 -0.50 -8.93
CA MET A 21 7.64 -1.83 -9.36
C MET A 21 7.37 -2.81 -8.22
N GLU A 22 7.83 -2.55 -6.99
CA GLU A 22 7.72 -3.54 -5.91
C GLU A 22 6.65 -3.28 -4.85
N ASN A 23 5.82 -2.23 -4.96
CA ASN A 23 4.80 -1.98 -3.93
C ASN A 23 3.45 -2.60 -4.31
N PRO A 24 3.02 -3.73 -3.70
CA PRO A 24 1.76 -4.38 -4.04
C PRO A 24 0.55 -3.46 -3.89
N LYS A 25 0.61 -2.48 -2.97
CA LYS A 25 -0.46 -1.49 -2.78
C LYS A 25 -0.66 -0.63 -4.00
N VAL A 26 0.41 -0.21 -4.67
CA VAL A 26 0.32 0.64 -5.88
C VAL A 26 -0.31 -0.15 -7.01
N MET A 27 0.14 -1.39 -7.23
CA MET A 27 -0.40 -2.27 -8.27
C MET A 27 -1.89 -2.59 -8.04
N LEU A 28 -2.28 -2.93 -6.80
CA LEU A 28 -3.68 -3.18 -6.47
C LEU A 28 -4.57 -1.95 -6.63
N ASN A 29 -4.04 -0.76 -6.30
CA ASN A 29 -4.77 0.49 -6.52
C ASN A 29 -4.96 0.79 -8.00
N GLN A 30 -3.93 0.56 -8.82
CA GLN A 30 -4.04 0.74 -10.27
C GLN A 30 -5.05 -0.23 -10.87
N TYR A 31 -5.02 -1.50 -10.46
CA TYR A 31 -5.98 -2.50 -10.93
C TYR A 31 -7.44 -2.13 -10.62
N VAL A 32 -7.72 -1.66 -9.39
CA VAL A 32 -9.06 -1.16 -9.03
C VAL A 32 -9.44 0.04 -9.88
N ARG A 33 -8.51 0.98 -10.12
CA ARG A 33 -8.76 2.17 -10.94
C ARG A 33 -9.07 1.81 -12.39
N ASP A 34 -8.38 0.82 -12.96
CA ASP A 34 -8.61 0.35 -14.32
C ASP A 34 -10.01 -0.28 -14.44
N MET A 35 -10.40 -1.12 -13.47
CA MET A 35 -11.76 -1.67 -13.41
C MET A 35 -12.83 -0.57 -13.26
N GLU A 36 -12.61 0.43 -12.42
CA GLU A 36 -13.51 1.58 -12.28
C GLU A 36 -13.64 2.36 -13.59
N SER A 37 -12.54 2.54 -14.32
CA SER A 37 -12.53 3.17 -15.64
C SER A 37 -13.34 2.37 -16.65
N ASP A 38 -13.17 1.05 -16.69
CA ASP A 38 -13.89 0.19 -17.63
C ASP A 38 -15.39 0.11 -17.31
N ILE A 39 -15.76 0.09 -16.03
CA ILE A 39 -17.15 0.22 -15.58
C ILE A 39 -17.74 1.57 -16.01
N ALA A 40 -16.99 2.66 -15.89
CA ALA A 40 -17.44 3.98 -16.34
C ALA A 40 -17.68 4.00 -17.86
N LYS A 41 -16.79 3.39 -18.66
CA LYS A 41 -17.00 3.24 -20.11
C LYS A 41 -18.22 2.36 -20.42
N ALA A 42 -18.42 1.26 -19.70
CA ALA A 42 -19.58 0.40 -19.86
C ALA A 42 -20.89 1.15 -19.59
N LYS A 43 -20.94 1.98 -18.53
CA LYS A 43 -22.07 2.88 -18.25
C LYS A 43 -22.35 3.84 -19.40
N GLN A 44 -21.32 4.46 -19.98
CA GLN A 44 -21.48 5.33 -21.14
C GLN A 44 -22.03 4.58 -22.36
N THR A 45 -21.58 3.34 -22.61
CA THR A 45 -22.11 2.49 -23.67
C THR A 45 -23.59 2.15 -23.45
N ILE A 46 -23.99 1.85 -22.20
CA ILE A 46 -25.40 1.62 -21.85
C ILE A 46 -26.25 2.85 -22.10
N VAL A 47 -25.77 4.05 -21.76
CA VAL A 47 -26.48 5.30 -22.07
C VAL A 47 -26.68 5.46 -23.59
N LYS A 48 -25.64 5.21 -24.39
CA LYS A 48 -25.75 5.25 -25.86
C LYS A 48 -26.76 4.22 -26.38
N GLN A 49 -26.74 3.00 -25.86
CA GLN A 49 -27.71 1.96 -26.24
C GLN A 49 -29.14 2.33 -25.86
N HIS A 50 -29.33 2.97 -24.70
CA HIS A 50 -30.63 3.50 -24.29
C HIS A 50 -31.12 4.57 -25.27
N THR A 51 -30.25 5.47 -25.73
CA THR A 51 -30.59 6.46 -26.76
C THR A 51 -31.02 5.81 -28.07
N ILE A 52 -30.35 4.75 -28.50
CA ILE A 52 -30.72 3.98 -29.71
C ILE A 52 -32.11 3.36 -29.55
N ALA A 53 -32.37 2.69 -28.43
CA ALA A 53 -33.68 2.11 -28.14
C ALA A 53 -34.78 3.20 -28.14
N TYR A 54 -34.52 4.34 -27.51
CA TYR A 54 -35.43 5.48 -27.50
C TYR A 54 -35.72 6.02 -28.91
N GLN A 55 -34.71 6.11 -29.77
CA GLN A 55 -34.89 6.55 -31.16
C GLN A 55 -35.78 5.59 -31.96
N PHE A 56 -35.59 4.28 -31.82
CA PHE A 56 -36.46 3.30 -32.48
C PHE A 56 -37.90 3.36 -31.95
N LYS A 57 -38.06 3.52 -30.63
CA LYS A 57 -39.38 3.73 -30.02
C LYS A 57 -40.09 4.94 -30.61
N LYS A 58 -39.40 6.09 -30.68
CA LYS A 58 -39.95 7.31 -31.25
C LYS A 58 -40.38 7.12 -32.71
N LYS A 59 -39.54 6.51 -33.55
CA LYS A 59 -39.88 6.22 -34.95
C LYS A 59 -41.06 5.26 -35.10
N TYR A 60 -41.15 4.25 -34.23
CA TYR A 60 -42.30 3.35 -34.17
C TYR A 60 -43.59 4.11 -33.84
N GLU A 61 -43.56 4.93 -32.78
CA GLU A 61 -44.72 5.70 -32.31
C GLU A 61 -45.18 6.69 -33.39
N GLU A 62 -44.25 7.41 -34.02
CA GLU A 62 -44.55 8.32 -35.13
C GLU A 62 -45.19 7.59 -36.33
N ALA A 63 -44.62 6.46 -36.76
CA ALA A 63 -45.17 5.69 -37.88
C ALA A 63 -46.56 5.13 -37.55
N ALA A 64 -46.77 4.63 -36.32
CA ALA A 64 -48.05 4.11 -35.86
C ALA A 64 -49.12 5.22 -35.75
N GLU A 65 -48.75 6.41 -35.28
CA GLU A 65 -49.65 7.56 -35.22
C GLU A 65 -50.12 7.99 -36.61
N VAL A 66 -49.18 8.12 -37.57
CA VAL A 66 -49.51 8.51 -38.95
C VAL A 66 -50.35 7.41 -39.63
N ALA A 67 -50.06 6.13 -39.38
CA ALA A 67 -50.91 5.03 -39.86
C ALA A 67 -52.35 5.15 -39.32
N GLY A 68 -52.51 5.44 -38.02
CA GLY A 68 -53.82 5.69 -37.42
C GLY A 68 -54.58 6.85 -38.08
N LYS A 69 -53.89 7.96 -38.39
CA LYS A 69 -54.49 9.09 -39.11
C LYS A 69 -54.92 8.70 -40.53
N ARG A 70 -54.10 7.92 -41.25
CA ARG A 70 -54.44 7.41 -42.59
C ARG A 70 -55.63 6.45 -42.58
N LYS A 71 -55.76 5.64 -41.53
CA LYS A 71 -56.93 4.78 -41.31
C LYS A 71 -58.22 5.62 -41.22
N ASN A 72 -58.19 6.68 -40.41
CA ASN A 72 -59.35 7.56 -40.24
C ASN A 72 -59.71 8.27 -41.56
N GLN A 73 -58.71 8.74 -42.30
CA GLN A 73 -58.92 9.37 -43.61
C GLN A 73 -59.49 8.39 -44.65
N ALA A 74 -59.01 7.14 -44.65
CA ALA A 74 -59.56 6.10 -45.50
C ALA A 74 -61.03 5.84 -45.19
N GLN A 75 -61.40 5.78 -43.91
CA GLN A 75 -62.79 5.60 -43.49
C GLN A 75 -63.67 6.77 -43.96
N LEU A 76 -63.22 8.01 -43.73
CA LEU A 76 -63.95 9.20 -44.17
C LEU A 76 -64.13 9.26 -45.70
N ALA A 77 -63.09 8.90 -46.47
CA ALA A 77 -63.18 8.84 -47.93
C ALA A 77 -64.15 7.75 -48.39
N PHE A 78 -64.14 6.58 -47.74
CA PHE A 78 -65.08 5.50 -48.02
C PHE A 78 -66.52 5.90 -47.74
N ASP A 79 -66.78 6.52 -46.58
CA ASP A 79 -68.12 6.99 -46.19
C ASP A 79 -68.63 8.10 -47.12
N ALA A 80 -67.72 8.89 -47.72
CA ALA A 80 -68.03 9.90 -48.73
C ALA A 80 -68.25 9.33 -50.15
N GLY A 81 -68.09 8.02 -50.35
CA GLY A 81 -68.20 7.37 -51.66
C GLY A 81 -66.96 7.53 -52.56
N GLU A 82 -65.86 8.07 -52.02
CA GLU A 82 -64.59 8.29 -52.73
C GLU A 82 -63.69 7.06 -52.62
N GLU A 83 -64.11 5.94 -53.24
CA GLU A 83 -63.46 4.63 -53.09
C GLU A 83 -61.97 4.62 -53.49
N GLU A 84 -61.60 5.31 -54.58
CA GLU A 84 -60.21 5.37 -55.03
C GLU A 84 -59.32 6.17 -54.06
N LEU A 85 -59.86 7.20 -53.41
CA LEU A 85 -59.15 7.94 -52.37
C LEU A 85 -58.99 7.07 -51.11
N ALA A 86 -60.03 6.32 -50.74
CA ALA A 86 -59.97 5.37 -49.63
C ALA A 86 -58.91 4.29 -49.87
N LYS A 87 -58.84 3.71 -51.07
CA LYS A 87 -57.81 2.72 -51.46
C LYS A 87 -56.40 3.27 -51.34
N LYS A 88 -56.16 4.51 -51.81
CA LYS A 88 -54.84 5.17 -51.69
C LYS A 88 -54.47 5.38 -50.23
N ALA A 89 -55.38 5.90 -49.42
CA ALA A 89 -55.16 6.10 -47.98
C ALA A 89 -54.89 4.77 -47.24
N LEU A 90 -55.60 3.69 -47.58
CA LEU A 90 -55.35 2.35 -47.04
C LEU A 90 -53.99 1.79 -47.47
N THR A 91 -53.57 2.04 -48.71
CA THR A 91 -52.26 1.60 -49.21
C THR A 91 -51.13 2.29 -48.45
N GLU A 92 -51.21 3.60 -48.27
CA GLU A 92 -50.26 4.37 -47.46
C GLU A 92 -50.28 3.91 -45.99
N MET A 93 -51.46 3.67 -45.43
CA MET A 93 -51.61 3.13 -44.07
C MET A 93 -50.88 1.79 -43.94
N LYS A 94 -51.08 0.86 -44.87
CA LYS A 94 -50.42 -0.45 -44.83
C LYS A 94 -48.90 -0.35 -44.94
N TYR A 95 -48.39 0.57 -45.76
CA TYR A 95 -46.96 0.84 -45.81
C TYR A 95 -46.42 1.35 -44.46
N LEU A 96 -47.12 2.28 -43.83
CA LEU A 96 -46.74 2.83 -42.51
C LEU A 96 -46.85 1.79 -41.40
N GLU A 97 -47.86 0.92 -41.42
CA GLU A 97 -47.97 -0.23 -40.49
C GLU A 97 -46.76 -1.16 -40.62
N GLY A 98 -46.30 -1.43 -41.85
CA GLY A 98 -45.08 -2.21 -42.09
C GLY A 98 -43.84 -1.56 -41.50
N LYS A 99 -43.69 -0.23 -41.67
CA LYS A 99 -42.57 0.53 -41.08
C LYS A 99 -42.64 0.59 -39.55
N ALA A 100 -43.84 0.76 -38.99
CA ALA A 100 -44.06 0.70 -37.55
C ALA A 100 -43.66 -0.67 -37.00
N ALA A 101 -44.01 -1.77 -37.68
CA ALA A 101 -43.61 -3.12 -37.26
C ALA A 101 -42.08 -3.33 -37.31
N GLU A 102 -41.40 -2.82 -38.33
CA GLU A 102 -39.93 -2.88 -38.47
C GLU A 102 -39.23 -2.12 -37.33
N HIS A 103 -39.68 -0.89 -37.03
CA HIS A 103 -39.18 -0.10 -35.89
C HIS A 103 -39.55 -0.74 -34.55
N LYS A 104 -40.74 -1.36 -34.48
CA LYS A 104 -41.23 -2.35 -33.52
C LYS A 104 -40.12 -3.29 -33.06
N ALA A 105 -39.78 -4.19 -33.98
CA ALA A 105 -38.79 -5.23 -33.78
C ALA A 105 -37.41 -4.66 -33.41
N SER A 106 -37.00 -3.58 -34.06
CA SER A 106 -35.71 -2.93 -33.77
C SER A 106 -35.65 -2.36 -32.35
N TYR A 107 -36.75 -1.77 -31.86
CA TYR A 107 -36.87 -1.28 -30.49
C TYR A 107 -36.80 -2.43 -29.46
N GLU A 108 -37.55 -3.50 -29.70
CA GLU A 108 -37.58 -4.68 -28.83
C GLU A 108 -36.19 -5.35 -28.76
N GLN A 109 -35.52 -5.51 -29.89
CA GLN A 109 -34.15 -6.01 -29.95
C GLN A 109 -33.17 -5.11 -29.20
N ALA A 110 -33.24 -3.79 -29.40
CA ALA A 110 -32.37 -2.84 -28.72
C ALA A 110 -32.58 -2.86 -27.20
N ASN A 111 -33.82 -3.03 -26.74
CA ASN A 111 -34.16 -3.19 -25.32
C ASN A 111 -33.63 -4.50 -24.73
N SER A 112 -33.73 -5.62 -25.46
CA SER A 112 -33.16 -6.90 -25.02
C SER A 112 -31.65 -6.77 -24.81
N GLN A 113 -30.94 -6.21 -25.80
CA GLN A 113 -29.50 -5.94 -25.68
C GLN A 113 -29.18 -5.00 -24.52
N LEU A 114 -30.02 -3.99 -24.27
CA LEU A 114 -29.86 -3.08 -23.15
C LEU A 114 -30.03 -3.79 -21.80
N ALA A 115 -30.95 -4.75 -21.69
CA ALA A 115 -31.14 -5.56 -20.49
C ALA A 115 -29.89 -6.41 -20.21
N ASP A 116 -29.38 -7.11 -21.22
CA ASP A 116 -28.17 -7.92 -21.11
C ASP A 116 -26.95 -7.08 -20.67
N LEU A 117 -26.77 -5.89 -21.27
CA LEU A 117 -25.69 -4.99 -20.89
C LEU A 117 -25.81 -4.49 -19.45
N LYS A 118 -27.03 -4.22 -18.97
CA LYS A 118 -27.27 -3.80 -17.58
C LYS A 118 -26.97 -4.92 -16.58
N GLU A 119 -27.34 -6.16 -16.91
CA GLU A 119 -27.02 -7.32 -16.09
C GLU A 119 -25.49 -7.53 -16.00
N GLN A 120 -24.80 -7.45 -17.14
CA GLN A 120 -23.33 -7.52 -17.18
C GLN A 120 -22.67 -6.39 -16.39
N LEU A 121 -23.18 -5.17 -16.48
CA LEU A 121 -22.69 -4.05 -15.68
C LEU A 121 -22.87 -4.32 -14.18
N ALA A 122 -24.03 -4.79 -13.75
CA ALA A 122 -24.28 -5.12 -12.36
C ALA A 122 -23.29 -6.19 -11.85
N ALA A 123 -23.05 -7.23 -12.65
CA ALA A 123 -22.05 -8.25 -12.32
C ALA A 123 -20.62 -7.67 -12.22
N LEU A 124 -20.25 -6.76 -13.11
CA LEU A 124 -18.96 -6.05 -13.03
C LEU A 124 -18.85 -5.18 -11.78
N GLU A 125 -19.91 -4.49 -11.38
CA GLU A 125 -19.94 -3.67 -10.17
C GLU A 125 -19.81 -4.52 -8.91
N THR A 126 -20.52 -5.66 -8.82
CA THR A 126 -20.34 -6.64 -7.75
C THR A 126 -18.89 -7.14 -7.73
N LYS A 127 -18.33 -7.47 -8.90
CA LYS A 127 -16.95 -7.95 -8.98
C LYS A 127 -15.93 -6.90 -8.54
N LEU A 128 -16.16 -5.63 -8.87
CA LEU A 128 -15.33 -4.53 -8.40
C LEU A 128 -15.36 -4.43 -6.88
N GLN A 129 -16.54 -4.62 -6.26
CA GLN A 129 -16.64 -4.63 -4.80
C GLN A 129 -15.81 -5.77 -4.19
N ASP A 130 -15.93 -7.00 -4.70
CA ASP A 130 -15.10 -8.13 -4.25
C ASP A 130 -13.59 -7.83 -4.37
N VAL A 131 -13.19 -7.19 -5.46
CA VAL A 131 -11.78 -6.82 -5.70
C VAL A 131 -11.33 -5.74 -4.73
N LYS A 132 -12.18 -4.76 -4.39
CA LYS A 132 -11.88 -3.74 -3.38
C LYS A 132 -11.67 -4.37 -2.00
N ASP A 133 -12.52 -5.31 -1.62
CA ASP A 133 -12.42 -6.00 -0.32
C ASP A 133 -11.15 -6.86 -0.27
N LYS A 134 -10.87 -7.61 -1.34
CA LYS A 134 -9.61 -8.37 -1.48
C LYS A 134 -8.39 -7.47 -1.46
N LYS A 135 -8.44 -6.30 -2.09
CA LYS A 135 -7.36 -5.31 -2.03
C LYS A 135 -7.10 -4.90 -0.59
N GLN A 136 -8.14 -4.57 0.19
CA GLN A 136 -7.97 -4.18 1.59
C GLN A 136 -7.33 -5.30 2.42
N ALA A 137 -7.80 -6.54 2.25
CA ALA A 137 -7.22 -7.71 2.93
C ALA A 137 -5.74 -7.91 2.55
N LEU A 138 -5.38 -7.76 1.28
CA LEU A 138 -4.00 -7.88 0.81
C LEU A 138 -3.10 -6.75 1.33
N ILE A 139 -3.60 -5.51 1.38
CA ILE A 139 -2.87 -4.37 1.97
C ILE A 139 -2.63 -4.61 3.46
N ALA A 140 -3.64 -5.07 4.21
CA ALA A 140 -3.50 -5.41 5.62
C ALA A 140 -2.44 -6.51 5.84
N ARG A 141 -2.47 -7.56 5.00
CA ARG A 141 -1.47 -8.63 5.03
C ARG A 141 -0.06 -8.13 4.70
N ALA A 142 0.08 -7.26 3.71
CA ALA A 142 1.36 -6.65 3.36
C ALA A 142 1.91 -5.79 4.51
N ASN A 143 1.07 -5.01 5.17
CA ASN A 143 1.46 -4.22 6.34
C ASN A 143 1.89 -5.10 7.51
N ALA A 144 1.16 -6.19 7.80
CA ALA A 144 1.51 -7.14 8.84
C ALA A 144 2.85 -7.85 8.54
N ALA A 145 3.07 -8.24 7.28
CA ALA A 145 4.33 -8.83 6.84
C ALA A 145 5.50 -7.84 7.01
N LYS A 146 5.32 -6.58 6.60
CA LYS A 146 6.32 -5.52 6.76
C LYS A 146 6.62 -5.22 8.24
N ALA A 147 5.60 -5.20 9.09
CA ALA A 147 5.79 -5.04 10.53
C ALA A 147 6.58 -6.21 11.13
N LYS A 148 6.28 -7.45 10.71
CA LYS A 148 7.02 -8.65 11.13
C LYS A 148 8.48 -8.62 10.67
N GLU A 149 8.74 -8.20 9.43
CA GLU A 149 10.09 -8.02 8.90
C GLU A 149 10.88 -6.95 9.69
N HIS A 150 10.26 -5.81 10.00
CA HIS A 150 10.86 -4.79 10.84
C HIS A 150 11.14 -5.27 12.27
N MET A 151 10.23 -6.05 12.86
CA MET A 151 10.45 -6.66 14.18
C MET A 151 11.61 -7.64 14.15
N ASN A 152 11.65 -8.55 13.17
CA ASN A 152 12.74 -9.52 13.01
C ASN A 152 14.10 -8.82 12.86
N THR A 153 14.19 -7.83 11.97
CA THR A 153 15.44 -7.05 11.79
C THR A 153 15.83 -6.22 13.02
N THR A 154 14.88 -5.88 13.90
CA THR A 154 15.15 -5.22 15.18
C THR A 154 15.63 -6.24 16.23
N PHE A 155 15.01 -7.41 16.28
CA PHE A 155 15.46 -8.53 17.12
C PHE A 155 16.88 -8.95 16.74
N ASP A 156 17.18 -9.10 15.46
CA ASP A 156 18.53 -9.44 15.00
C ASP A 156 19.57 -8.39 15.42
N LYS A 157 19.19 -7.10 15.51
CA LYS A 157 20.07 -6.03 16.01
C LYS A 157 20.26 -6.09 17.52
N ILE A 158 19.22 -6.39 18.29
CA ILE A 158 19.28 -6.50 19.77
C ILE A 158 20.02 -7.77 20.18
N ASP A 159 19.68 -8.90 19.58
CA ASP A 159 20.26 -10.22 19.84
C ASP A 159 21.69 -10.32 19.32
N SER A 160 22.03 -9.55 18.27
CA SER A 160 23.42 -9.42 17.91
C SER A 160 24.18 -8.94 19.15
N GLU A 161 25.17 -9.74 19.51
CA GLU A 161 26.21 -9.53 20.51
C GLU A 161 26.78 -8.08 20.50
N SER A 162 26.50 -7.28 19.46
CA SER A 162 26.61 -5.81 19.43
C SER A 162 25.98 -5.10 20.62
N ALA A 163 24.73 -5.38 21.03
CA ALA A 163 24.09 -4.64 22.11
C ALA A 163 24.78 -4.93 23.46
N TYR A 164 25.11 -6.21 23.71
CA TYR A 164 25.89 -6.63 24.86
C TYR A 164 27.32 -6.07 24.83
N ARG A 165 27.99 -6.09 23.67
CA ARG A 165 29.33 -5.48 23.50
C ARG A 165 29.31 -3.98 23.74
N GLU A 166 28.27 -3.28 23.29
CA GLU A 166 28.12 -1.84 23.54
C GLU A 166 27.85 -1.58 25.02
N PHE A 167 27.05 -2.44 25.67
CA PHE A 167 26.84 -2.38 27.12
C PHE A 167 28.14 -2.57 27.90
N LEU A 168 28.93 -3.59 27.56
CA LEU A 168 30.25 -3.83 28.16
C LEU A 168 31.22 -2.65 27.94
N ARG A 169 31.17 -2.00 26.77
CA ARG A 169 31.97 -0.80 26.51
C ARG A 169 31.57 0.37 27.41
N ILE A 170 30.27 0.54 27.65
CA ILE A 170 29.76 1.58 28.55
C ILE A 170 30.13 1.25 29.99
N GLU A 171 29.99 -0.02 30.41
CA GLU A 171 30.39 -0.49 31.74
C GLU A 171 31.88 -0.22 32.01
N ASN A 172 32.77 -0.65 31.11
CA ASN A 172 34.21 -0.37 31.23
C ASN A 172 34.50 1.14 31.31
N ARG A 173 33.75 1.98 30.58
CA ARG A 173 33.93 3.44 30.62
C ARG A 173 33.46 4.05 31.94
N ILE A 174 32.38 3.51 32.53
CA ILE A 174 31.91 3.89 33.87
C ILE A 174 32.95 3.46 34.92
N GLU A 175 33.46 2.23 34.84
CA GLU A 175 34.50 1.73 35.73
C GLU A 175 35.76 2.60 35.68
N GLU A 176 36.22 3.00 34.48
CA GLU A 176 37.32 3.95 34.37
C GLU A 176 37.01 5.32 35.01
N MET A 177 35.77 5.82 34.87
CA MET A 177 35.36 7.07 35.52
C MET A 177 35.35 6.94 37.04
N GLU A 178 34.90 5.81 37.58
CA GLU A 178 34.91 5.51 39.02
C GLU A 178 36.33 5.37 39.55
N ILE A 179 37.21 4.66 38.83
CA ILE A 179 38.64 4.56 39.18
C ILE A 179 39.26 5.95 39.20
N ARG A 180 39.01 6.79 38.19
CA ARG A 180 39.52 8.18 38.15
C ARG A 180 39.01 9.01 39.33
N ALA A 181 37.74 8.90 39.70
CA ALA A 181 37.15 9.62 40.82
C ALA A 181 37.68 9.14 42.19
N ASN A 182 37.95 7.84 42.33
CA ASN A 182 38.57 7.28 43.52
C ASN A 182 40.06 7.67 43.61
N TYR A 183 40.77 7.69 42.48
CA TYR A 183 42.15 8.11 42.42
C TYR A 183 42.32 9.59 42.74
N SER A 184 41.41 10.47 42.31
CA SER A 184 41.48 11.89 42.68
C SER A 184 41.28 12.08 44.19
N LYS A 185 40.36 11.32 44.81
CA LYS A 185 40.19 11.34 46.27
C LYS A 185 41.40 10.78 47.02
N SER A 186 42.05 9.72 46.53
CA SER A 186 43.25 9.19 47.17
C SER A 186 44.49 10.05 46.92
N ALA A 187 44.58 10.75 45.78
CA ALA A 187 45.69 11.65 45.50
C ALA A 187 45.64 12.91 46.40
N GLU A 188 44.44 13.41 46.67
CA GLU A 188 44.27 14.59 47.55
C GLU A 188 44.33 14.23 49.04
N ALA A 189 43.91 13.04 49.46
CA ALA A 189 43.97 12.64 50.88
C ALA A 189 45.26 11.90 51.28
N GLY A 190 45.92 11.21 50.34
CA GLY A 190 47.00 10.26 50.64
C GLY A 190 48.39 10.88 50.85
N THR A 191 48.62 12.11 50.42
CA THR A 191 49.97 12.70 50.45
C THR A 191 50.35 13.35 51.78
N GLU A 192 49.39 13.86 52.57
CA GLU A 192 49.72 14.48 53.87
C GLU A 192 49.64 13.51 55.06
N LEU A 193 48.75 12.51 55.05
CA LEU A 193 48.58 11.62 56.20
C LEU A 193 49.64 10.51 56.26
N THR A 194 50.00 9.89 55.13
CA THR A 194 50.90 8.73 55.12
C THR A 194 52.34 9.07 55.52
N ARG A 195 52.83 10.28 55.23
CA ARG A 195 54.21 10.64 55.57
C ARG A 195 54.45 10.74 57.08
N LYS A 196 53.41 11.02 57.88
CA LYS A 196 53.55 11.12 59.34
C LYS A 196 53.58 9.76 60.02
N GLU A 197 52.82 8.78 59.56
CA GLU A 197 52.76 7.45 60.19
C GLU A 197 54.04 6.63 59.97
N PHE A 198 54.69 6.73 58.81
CA PHE A 198 55.95 6.01 58.58
C PHE A 198 57.19 6.66 59.20
N ALA A 199 57.11 7.90 59.68
CA ALA A 199 58.25 8.56 60.31
C ALA A 199 58.65 7.85 61.62
N ASP A 200 57.65 7.48 62.43
CA ASP A 200 57.87 6.83 63.73
C ASP A 200 58.44 5.41 63.58
N ASP A 201 57.98 4.65 62.58
CA ASP A 201 58.48 3.29 62.29
C ASP A 201 59.92 3.29 61.77
N VAL A 202 60.31 4.31 60.99
CA VAL A 202 61.68 4.43 60.47
C VAL A 202 62.67 4.79 61.58
N GLU A 203 62.26 5.64 62.53
CA GLU A 203 63.09 6.04 63.66
C GLU A 203 63.41 4.81 64.56
N ALA A 204 62.41 3.96 64.81
CA ALA A 204 62.58 2.72 65.58
C ALA A 204 63.52 1.71 64.89
N GLU A 205 63.47 1.61 63.56
CA GLU A 205 64.31 0.66 62.81
C GLU A 205 65.78 1.12 62.74
N ILE A 206 66.03 2.44 62.75
CA ILE A 206 67.40 3.00 62.86
C ILE A 206 68.01 2.71 64.23
N GLU A 207 67.23 2.74 65.31
CA GLU A 207 67.71 2.39 66.65
C GLU A 207 68.14 0.93 66.77
N LYS A 208 67.36 0.00 66.18
CA LYS A 208 67.76 -1.42 66.10
C LYS A 208 69.06 -1.60 65.32
N MET A 209 69.25 -0.89 64.22
CA MET A 209 70.50 -0.98 63.47
C MET A 209 71.72 -0.44 64.25
N ARG A 210 71.55 0.60 65.07
CA ARG A 210 72.64 1.11 65.93
C ARG A 210 73.04 0.08 67.00
N THR A 211 72.07 -0.54 67.68
CA THR A 211 72.35 -1.54 68.73
C THR A 211 73.05 -2.78 68.17
N LEU A 212 72.65 -3.24 66.98
CA LEU A 212 73.30 -4.36 66.29
C LEU A 212 74.74 -4.06 65.86
N SER A 213 75.05 -2.80 65.53
CA SER A 213 76.42 -2.41 65.14
C SER A 213 77.39 -2.37 66.33
N LEU A 214 76.93 -1.95 67.51
CA LEU A 214 77.73 -1.92 68.74
C LEU A 214 78.07 -3.34 69.23
N GLN A 215 77.13 -4.28 69.15
CA GLN A 215 77.39 -5.68 69.52
C GLN A 215 78.43 -6.36 68.63
N LYS A 216 78.50 -5.98 67.35
CA LYS A 216 79.52 -6.53 66.42
C LYS A 216 80.92 -5.98 66.67
N SER A 217 81.07 -4.75 67.19
CA SER A 217 82.40 -4.21 67.52
C SER A 217 83.00 -4.82 68.78
N ASP A 218 82.17 -5.22 69.75
CA ASP A 218 82.66 -5.84 71.00
C ASP A 218 83.15 -7.27 70.76
N GLN A 219 82.51 -8.02 69.85
CA GLN A 219 82.96 -9.38 69.51
C GLN A 219 84.28 -9.41 68.73
N THR A 220 84.61 -8.36 67.97
CA THR A 220 85.88 -8.32 67.21
C THR A 220 87.09 -7.93 68.05
N LYS A 221 86.90 -7.24 69.18
CA LYS A 221 88.02 -6.94 70.10
C LYS A 221 88.38 -8.12 71.00
N ALA A 222 87.40 -8.94 71.40
CA ALA A 222 87.66 -10.12 72.24
C ALA A 222 88.34 -11.28 71.50
N ALA A 223 88.38 -11.27 70.17
CA ALA A 223 88.97 -12.34 69.37
C ALA A 223 90.45 -12.10 68.98
N ASN A 224 91.03 -10.97 69.37
CA ASN A 224 92.40 -10.59 69.02
C ASN A 224 93.31 -10.31 70.24
N GLU A 225 92.91 -10.79 71.42
CA GLU A 225 93.85 -11.08 72.53
C GLU A 225 94.46 -12.49 72.34
#